data_AF-A0A0A7MCV7-F1
#
_entry.id   AF-A0A0A7MCV7-F1
#
_cell.length_a   1.000
_cell.length_b   1.000
_cell.length_c   1.000
_cell.angle_alpha   90.00
_cell.angle_beta   90.00
_cell.angle_gamma   90.00
#
_symmetry.space_group_name_H-M   'P 1'
#
loop_
_entity.id
_entity.type
_entity.pdbx_description
1 polymer ?
#
loop_
_entity_poly.entity_id
_entity_poly.type
_entity_poly.pdbx_seq_one_letter_code
_entity_poly.pdbx_strand_id
1 'polypeptide(L)'
;CPDENFCKGIKNVLSCPPKNSTGRNGDWISVAVKESSTTNKGVLVPPRRKKLCLRNINQVWHRIKDEKNFKEEFVKVALGESNALMKHYKEKNLNALTAIKYGFSDMGDIIKGTDLIDYQITKNINRALDKILRNETSNDKIKKRVDWWEANKSAFWDAFMCGYKVHIGNKPCPEHDNMDRIPQYLRWFR
;
A
#
# COMPACT_ATOMS: atom_id res chain seq x y z
N CYS A 1 -5.49 6.52 -17.81
CA CYS A 1 -6.04 5.38 -17.04
C CYS A 1 -5.43 4.11 -17.57
N PRO A 2 -5.25 3.07 -16.74
CA PRO A 2 -4.87 1.75 -17.21
C PRO A 2 -5.87 1.22 -18.24
N ASP A 3 -5.37 0.39 -19.15
CA ASP A 3 -6.20 -0.28 -20.14
C ASP A 3 -7.11 -1.33 -19.49
N GLU A 4 -8.21 -1.66 -20.16
CA GLU A 4 -9.16 -2.63 -19.62
C GLU A 4 -8.59 -4.05 -19.55
N ASN A 5 -7.67 -4.41 -20.44
CA ASN A 5 -7.08 -5.75 -20.47
C ASN A 5 -6.16 -5.96 -19.27
N PHE A 6 -5.39 -4.95 -18.88
CA PHE A 6 -4.63 -4.92 -17.63
C PHE A 6 -5.56 -5.14 -16.44
N CYS A 7 -6.63 -4.35 -16.31
CA CYS A 7 -7.56 -4.49 -15.19
C CYS A 7 -8.25 -5.86 -15.14
N LYS A 8 -8.72 -6.39 -16.29
CA LYS A 8 -9.33 -7.73 -16.40
C LYS A 8 -8.31 -8.86 -16.18
N GLY A 9 -7.02 -8.58 -16.40
CA GLY A 9 -5.91 -9.48 -16.14
C GLY A 9 -5.64 -9.71 -14.65
N ILE A 10 -6.04 -8.79 -13.78
CA ILE A 10 -5.86 -8.94 -12.32
C ILE A 10 -6.93 -9.89 -11.76
N LYS A 11 -6.57 -11.16 -11.64
CA LYS A 11 -7.45 -12.23 -11.14
C LYS A 11 -7.12 -12.60 -9.69
N ASN A 12 -8.06 -13.32 -9.04
CA ASN A 12 -7.90 -13.89 -7.70
C ASN A 12 -7.61 -12.83 -6.61
N VAL A 13 -8.22 -11.65 -6.73
CA VAL A 13 -8.18 -10.62 -5.69
C VAL A 13 -9.07 -11.05 -4.53
N LEU A 14 -8.50 -11.13 -3.33
CA LEU A 14 -9.27 -11.49 -2.14
C LEU A 14 -10.09 -10.29 -1.66
N SER A 15 -11.30 -10.56 -1.19
CA SER A 15 -12.17 -9.53 -0.63
C SER A 15 -11.53 -8.88 0.59
N CYS A 16 -11.44 -7.56 0.58
CA CYS A 16 -10.89 -6.79 1.69
C CYS A 16 -11.93 -6.56 2.79
N PRO A 17 -11.53 -6.57 4.08
CA PRO A 17 -12.45 -6.27 5.16
C PRO A 17 -13.03 -4.86 5.01
N PRO A 18 -14.27 -4.61 5.45
CA PRO A 18 -14.85 -3.28 5.44
C PRO A 18 -13.98 -2.27 6.20
N LYS A 19 -13.83 -1.08 5.62
CA LYS A 19 -13.24 0.07 6.30
C LYS A 19 -14.32 0.67 7.20
N ASN A 20 -14.06 0.77 8.51
CA ASN A 20 -15.02 1.27 9.51
C ASN A 20 -14.37 2.30 10.45
N SER A 21 -13.63 3.26 9.90
CA SER A 21 -13.26 4.44 10.69
C SER A 21 -14.51 5.29 10.93
N THR A 22 -14.76 5.61 12.20
CA THR A 22 -15.94 6.37 12.63
C THR A 22 -15.69 7.87 12.61
N GLY A 23 -14.42 8.29 12.46
CA GLY A 23 -14.01 9.69 12.52
C GLY A 23 -14.08 10.26 13.94
N ARG A 24 -14.09 9.39 14.95
CA ARG A 24 -14.19 9.76 16.38
C ARG A 24 -12.84 9.60 17.09
N ASN A 25 -12.74 10.20 18.28
CA ASN A 25 -11.58 10.04 19.17
C ASN A 25 -11.27 8.55 19.41
N GLY A 26 -9.99 8.16 19.23
CA GLY A 26 -9.50 6.78 19.42
C GLY A 26 -9.28 5.97 18.13
N ASP A 27 -9.71 6.48 16.98
CA ASP A 27 -9.44 5.85 15.68
C ASP A 27 -7.94 5.88 15.32
N TRP A 28 -7.25 6.98 15.68
CA TRP A 28 -5.81 7.15 15.55
C TRP A 28 -5.08 6.58 16.78
N ILE A 29 -4.08 5.73 16.56
CA ILE A 29 -3.39 5.04 17.64
C ILE A 29 -1.89 5.31 17.60
N SER A 30 -1.26 5.46 18.77
CA SER A 30 0.22 5.49 18.91
C SER A 30 0.82 4.09 19.09
N VAL A 31 -0.03 3.08 19.30
CA VAL A 31 0.41 1.69 19.56
C VAL A 31 0.90 1.06 18.25
N ALA A 32 2.01 0.32 18.34
CA ALA A 32 2.68 -0.36 17.23
C ALA A 32 3.41 0.55 16.23
N VAL A 33 3.81 1.75 16.63
CA VAL A 33 4.82 2.54 15.89
C VAL A 33 6.22 2.10 16.33
N LYS A 34 7.13 1.85 15.39
CA LYS A 34 8.55 1.56 15.66
C LYS A 34 9.18 2.75 16.39
N GLU A 35 9.99 2.51 17.41
CA GLU A 35 10.70 3.59 18.12
C GLU A 35 9.76 4.71 18.64
N SER A 36 8.56 4.34 19.09
CA SER A 36 7.53 5.28 19.55
C SER A 36 7.90 6.08 20.82
N SER A 37 8.91 5.62 21.56
CA SER A 37 9.45 6.34 22.73
C SER A 37 10.61 7.27 22.39
N THR A 38 11.16 7.20 21.16
CA THR A 38 12.35 7.94 20.74
C THR A 38 12.08 8.67 19.42
N THR A 39 12.62 8.20 18.30
CA THR A 39 12.64 8.87 16.99
C THR A 39 11.23 9.15 16.46
N ASN A 40 10.27 8.26 16.72
CA ASN A 40 8.89 8.39 16.25
C ASN A 40 7.91 8.78 17.37
N LYS A 41 8.40 9.46 18.41
CA LYS A 41 7.55 9.96 19.49
C LYS A 41 6.49 10.91 18.94
N GLY A 42 5.23 10.65 19.30
CA GLY A 42 4.08 11.47 18.89
C GLY A 42 3.46 11.09 17.54
N VAL A 43 4.06 10.15 16.79
CA VAL A 43 3.45 9.64 15.56
C VAL A 43 2.18 8.86 15.90
N LEU A 44 1.09 9.20 15.21
CA LEU A 44 -0.17 8.48 15.28
C LEU A 44 -0.43 7.76 13.96
N VAL A 45 -0.83 6.50 14.03
CA VAL A 45 -1.15 5.66 12.87
C VAL A 45 -2.56 5.96 12.39
N PRO A 46 -2.75 6.33 11.10
CA PRO A 46 -4.08 6.53 10.55
C PRO A 46 -4.92 5.25 10.56
N PRO A 47 -6.24 5.33 10.78
CA PRO A 47 -7.14 4.18 10.69
C PRO A 47 -7.06 3.45 9.35
N ARG A 48 -6.85 4.22 8.27
CA ARG A 48 -6.65 3.71 6.91
C ARG A 48 -5.42 2.81 6.82
N ARG A 49 -4.27 3.23 7.38
CA ARG A 49 -3.03 2.43 7.42
C ARG A 49 -3.23 1.15 8.22
N LYS A 50 -3.86 1.23 9.40
CA LYS A 50 -4.15 0.07 10.26
C LYS A 50 -4.97 -0.99 9.51
N LYS A 51 -5.86 -0.55 8.63
CA LYS A 51 -6.75 -1.41 7.84
C LYS A 51 -6.30 -1.60 6.40
N LEU A 52 -5.07 -1.23 6.04
CA LEU A 52 -4.53 -1.45 4.70
C LEU A 52 -4.65 -2.93 4.34
N CYS A 53 -5.27 -3.23 3.20
CA CYS A 53 -5.66 -4.58 2.84
C CYS A 53 -4.48 -5.38 2.28
N LEU A 54 -3.77 -6.10 3.15
CA LEU A 54 -2.64 -6.94 2.76
C LEU A 54 -3.02 -8.43 2.60
N ARG A 55 -4.31 -8.76 2.40
CA ARG A 55 -4.81 -10.15 2.50
C ARG A 55 -4.15 -11.10 1.50
N ASN A 56 -4.06 -10.71 0.23
CA ASN A 56 -3.43 -11.52 -0.83
C ASN A 56 -2.01 -11.90 -0.43
N ILE A 57 -1.12 -10.92 -0.25
CA ILE A 57 0.27 -11.17 0.12
C ILE A 57 0.43 -11.90 1.47
N ASN A 58 -0.46 -11.65 2.45
CA ASN A 58 -0.42 -12.30 3.76
C ASN A 58 -0.60 -13.83 3.69
N GLN A 59 -1.34 -14.34 2.69
CA GLN A 59 -1.53 -15.79 2.54
C GLN A 59 -0.32 -16.48 1.90
N VAL A 60 0.47 -15.77 1.09
CA VAL A 60 1.44 -16.41 0.19
C VAL A 60 2.88 -15.92 0.35
N TRP A 61 3.16 -14.88 1.15
CA TRP A 61 4.51 -14.30 1.31
C TRP A 61 5.62 -15.34 1.57
N HIS A 62 5.30 -16.44 2.26
CA HIS A 62 6.27 -17.49 2.60
C HIS A 62 6.59 -18.44 1.44
N ARG A 63 5.77 -18.46 0.38
CA ARG A 63 5.91 -19.34 -0.80
C ARG A 63 6.45 -18.63 -2.03
N ILE A 64 6.40 -17.29 -2.05
CA ILE A 64 6.88 -16.49 -3.18
C ILE A 64 8.41 -16.53 -3.19
N LYS A 65 8.99 -16.87 -4.34
CA LYS A 65 10.45 -17.03 -4.52
C LYS A 65 11.04 -16.13 -5.60
N ASP A 66 10.21 -15.41 -6.34
CA ASP A 66 10.60 -14.61 -7.49
C ASP A 66 9.88 -13.25 -7.52
N GLU A 67 10.50 -12.29 -8.19
CA GLU A 67 10.03 -10.91 -8.27
C GLU A 67 8.68 -10.78 -8.99
N LYS A 68 8.44 -11.61 -10.02
CA LYS A 68 7.22 -11.57 -10.81
C LYS A 68 6.01 -11.92 -9.95
N ASN A 69 6.05 -13.06 -9.26
CA ASN A 69 4.99 -13.49 -8.36
C ASN A 69 4.79 -12.49 -7.20
N PHE A 70 5.88 -11.92 -6.67
CA PHE A 70 5.78 -10.88 -5.63
C PHE A 70 5.05 -9.63 -6.13
N LYS A 71 5.41 -9.15 -7.33
CA LYS A 71 4.74 -8.03 -8.00
C LYS A 71 3.27 -8.32 -8.25
N GLU A 72 2.93 -9.49 -8.77
CA GLU A 72 1.54 -9.88 -9.06
C GLU A 72 0.67 -9.89 -7.80
N GLU A 73 1.20 -10.34 -6.66
CA GLU A 73 0.46 -10.28 -5.39
C GLU A 73 0.25 -8.85 -4.89
N PHE A 74 1.22 -7.96 -5.08
CA PHE A 74 1.05 -6.54 -4.73
C PHE A 74 0.11 -5.79 -5.67
N VAL A 75 0.04 -6.16 -6.94
CA VAL A 75 -1.00 -5.68 -7.87
C VAL A 75 -2.40 -6.07 -7.37
N LYS A 76 -2.58 -7.30 -6.87
CA LYS A 76 -3.86 -7.74 -6.27
C LYS A 76 -4.19 -6.96 -4.99
N VAL A 77 -3.19 -6.74 -4.13
CA VAL A 77 -3.31 -5.90 -2.92
C VAL A 77 -3.78 -4.49 -3.28
N ALA A 78 -3.18 -3.86 -4.29
CA ALA A 78 -3.53 -2.52 -4.74
C ALA A 78 -4.98 -2.41 -5.23
N LEU A 79 -5.41 -3.34 -6.10
CA LEU A 79 -6.78 -3.39 -6.58
C LEU A 79 -7.78 -3.64 -5.44
N GLY A 80 -7.49 -4.59 -4.55
CA GLY A 80 -8.32 -4.88 -3.39
C GLY A 80 -8.47 -3.69 -2.45
N GLU A 81 -7.37 -3.00 -2.14
CA GLU A 81 -7.37 -1.79 -1.32
C GLU A 81 -8.20 -0.67 -1.96
N SER A 82 -8.00 -0.42 -3.26
CA SER A 82 -8.77 0.58 -4.01
C SER A 82 -10.27 0.33 -3.93
N ASN A 83 -10.71 -0.89 -4.23
CA ASN A 83 -12.12 -1.28 -4.17
C ASN A 83 -12.72 -1.07 -2.77
N ALA A 84 -11.97 -1.40 -1.73
CA ALA A 84 -12.41 -1.20 -0.35
C ALA A 84 -12.52 0.28 0.04
N LEU A 85 -11.60 1.12 -0.43
CA LEU A 85 -11.64 2.56 -0.22
C LEU A 85 -12.81 3.21 -0.97
N MET A 86 -13.01 2.84 -2.24
CA MET A 86 -14.14 3.32 -3.05
C MET A 86 -15.48 3.01 -2.38
N LYS A 87 -15.64 1.76 -1.92
CA LYS A 87 -16.84 1.33 -1.18
C LYS A 87 -17.02 2.12 0.12
N HIS A 88 -15.95 2.36 0.88
CA HIS A 88 -16.03 3.07 2.16
C HIS A 88 -16.48 4.52 2.00
N TYR A 89 -15.91 5.23 1.02
CA TYR A 89 -16.22 6.62 0.76
C TYR A 89 -17.51 6.81 -0.04
N LYS A 90 -18.31 5.74 -0.22
CA LYS A 90 -19.56 5.75 -1.00
C LYS A 90 -19.36 6.39 -2.38
N GLU A 91 -18.22 6.08 -3.01
CA GLU A 91 -17.89 6.55 -4.36
C GLU A 91 -17.72 8.09 -4.46
N LYS A 92 -17.52 8.77 -3.31
CA LYS A 92 -17.12 10.17 -3.29
C LYS A 92 -15.68 10.31 -3.80
N ASN A 93 -15.56 10.62 -5.09
CA ASN A 93 -14.31 10.60 -5.85
C ASN A 93 -13.12 11.30 -5.20
N LEU A 94 -13.27 12.51 -4.63
CA LEU A 94 -12.14 13.27 -4.06
C LEU A 94 -11.56 12.66 -2.78
N ASN A 95 -12.42 12.29 -1.82
CA ASN A 95 -11.97 11.68 -0.56
C ASN A 95 -11.40 10.28 -0.80
N ALA A 96 -12.03 9.51 -1.68
CA ALA A 96 -11.56 8.19 -2.07
C ALA A 96 -10.21 8.26 -2.77
N LEU A 97 -10.03 9.19 -3.73
CA LEU A 97 -8.77 9.41 -4.42
C LEU A 97 -7.64 9.77 -3.45
N THR A 98 -7.92 10.68 -2.51
CA THR A 98 -6.94 11.08 -1.49
C THR A 98 -6.53 9.88 -0.64
N ALA A 99 -7.50 9.07 -0.21
CA ALA A 99 -7.22 7.84 0.53
C ALA A 99 -6.45 6.80 -0.30
N ILE A 100 -6.72 6.70 -1.60
CA ILE A 100 -5.99 5.84 -2.55
C ILE A 100 -4.54 6.28 -2.67
N LYS A 101 -4.25 7.58 -2.83
CA LYS A 101 -2.88 8.12 -2.86
C LYS A 101 -2.11 7.79 -1.59
N TYR A 102 -2.76 7.90 -0.44
CA TYR A 102 -2.16 7.51 0.83
C TYR A 102 -1.97 5.99 0.95
N GLY A 103 -2.92 5.17 0.46
CA GLY A 103 -2.79 3.71 0.40
C GLY A 103 -1.63 3.25 -0.49
N PHE A 104 -1.48 3.87 -1.66
CA PHE A 104 -0.35 3.66 -2.57
C PHE A 104 0.98 4.02 -1.91
N SER A 105 1.03 5.18 -1.22
CA SER A 105 2.24 5.63 -0.55
C SER A 105 2.65 4.70 0.60
N ASP A 106 1.69 4.28 1.43
CA ASP A 106 1.95 3.31 2.51
C ASP A 106 2.40 1.94 1.97
N MET A 107 1.82 1.48 0.85
CA MET A 107 2.31 0.27 0.17
C MET A 107 3.78 0.44 -0.23
N GLY A 108 4.14 1.60 -0.77
CA GLY A 108 5.52 1.96 -1.08
C GLY A 108 6.42 1.91 0.14
N ASP A 109 6.02 2.46 1.28
CA ASP A 109 6.82 2.38 2.51
C ASP A 109 6.99 0.94 3.01
N ILE A 110 5.95 0.11 2.90
CA ILE A 110 6.03 -1.30 3.26
C ILE A 110 7.06 -1.99 2.36
N ILE A 111 6.99 -1.81 1.04
CA ILE A 111 7.91 -2.46 0.08
C ILE A 111 9.35 -1.97 0.29
N LYS A 112 9.55 -0.65 0.42
CA LYS A 112 10.86 -0.03 0.69
C LYS A 112 11.43 -0.44 2.06
N GLY A 113 10.56 -0.82 3.00
CA GLY A 113 10.91 -1.16 4.37
C GLY A 113 11.05 0.06 5.29
N THR A 114 10.46 1.19 4.89
CA THR A 114 10.45 2.47 5.63
C THR A 114 9.15 2.70 6.39
N ASP A 115 8.20 1.76 6.32
CA ASP A 115 6.93 1.86 7.04
C ASP A 115 7.15 1.89 8.55
N LEU A 116 6.50 2.84 9.22
CA LEU A 116 6.66 3.14 10.63
C LEU A 116 5.89 2.17 11.53
N ILE A 117 5.02 1.32 10.98
CA ILE A 117 4.28 0.33 11.77
C ILE A 117 5.15 -0.90 12.10
N ASP A 118 5.01 -1.43 13.31
CA ASP A 118 5.73 -2.61 13.78
C ASP A 118 4.91 -3.90 13.68
N TYR A 119 4.21 -4.10 12.56
CA TYR A 119 3.39 -5.30 12.35
C TYR A 119 4.21 -6.46 11.80
N GLN A 120 4.00 -7.66 12.35
CA GLN A 120 4.71 -8.87 11.94
C GLN A 120 4.58 -9.17 10.44
N ILE A 121 3.42 -8.87 9.84
CA ILE A 121 3.21 -9.03 8.40
C ILE A 121 4.14 -8.14 7.56
N THR A 122 4.36 -6.88 7.96
CA THR A 122 5.28 -5.98 7.23
C THR A 122 6.71 -6.52 7.28
N LYS A 123 7.16 -6.97 8.46
CA LYS A 123 8.46 -7.64 8.65
C LYS A 123 8.59 -8.88 7.75
N ASN A 124 7.54 -9.70 7.66
CA ASN A 124 7.54 -10.92 6.85
C ASN A 124 7.62 -10.60 5.35
N ILE A 125 6.87 -9.60 4.88
CA ILE A 125 6.92 -9.10 3.50
C ILE A 125 8.33 -8.62 3.17
N ASN A 126 8.95 -7.79 4.03
CA ASN A 126 10.30 -7.29 3.81
C ASN A 126 11.32 -8.43 3.75
N ARG A 127 11.23 -9.42 4.65
CA ARG A 127 12.10 -10.60 4.63
C ARG A 127 11.95 -11.44 3.36
N ALA A 128 10.72 -11.59 2.86
CA ALA A 128 10.47 -12.31 1.61
C ALA A 128 11.11 -11.58 0.43
N LEU A 129 10.90 -10.26 0.34
CA LEU A 129 11.50 -9.44 -0.72
C LEU A 129 13.04 -9.41 -0.63
N ASP A 130 13.62 -9.36 0.57
CA ASP A 130 15.07 -9.41 0.74
C ASP A 130 15.70 -10.70 0.20
N LYS A 131 15.00 -11.84 0.34
CA LYS A 131 15.43 -13.12 -0.23
C LYS A 131 15.35 -13.12 -1.75
N ILE A 132 14.27 -12.56 -2.30
CA ILE A 132 14.03 -12.48 -3.74
C ILE A 132 15.10 -11.62 -4.42
N LEU A 133 15.43 -10.46 -3.84
CA LEU A 133 16.40 -9.50 -4.39
C LEU A 133 17.87 -9.86 -4.09
N ARG A 134 18.12 -10.99 -3.40
CA ARG A 134 19.45 -11.47 -2.99
C ARG A 134 20.26 -10.38 -2.31
N ASN A 135 19.73 -9.87 -1.20
CA ASN A 135 20.34 -8.74 -0.52
C ASN A 135 21.43 -9.19 0.47
N GLU A 136 22.69 -8.81 0.21
CA GLU A 136 23.87 -9.25 0.97
C GLU A 136 24.16 -8.39 2.21
N THR A 137 23.99 -7.06 2.14
CA THR A 137 24.21 -6.13 3.27
C THR A 137 22.97 -5.27 3.59
N SER A 138 22.93 -4.62 4.76
CA SER A 138 21.79 -3.79 5.20
C SER A 138 21.57 -2.54 4.34
N ASN A 139 22.63 -1.85 3.92
CA ASN A 139 22.52 -0.68 3.04
C ASN A 139 22.08 -1.08 1.64
N ASP A 140 22.56 -2.21 1.12
CA ASP A 140 22.10 -2.74 -0.16
C ASP A 140 20.62 -3.13 -0.14
N LYS A 141 20.10 -3.60 1.00
CA LYS A 141 18.68 -3.95 1.15
C LYS A 141 17.76 -2.76 0.86
N ILE A 142 18.01 -1.62 1.50
CA ILE A 142 17.14 -0.46 1.37
C ILE A 142 17.20 0.06 -0.08
N LYS A 143 18.42 0.22 -0.62
CA LYS A 143 18.61 0.70 -1.99
C LYS A 143 17.92 -0.20 -3.01
N LYS A 144 18.16 -1.52 -2.98
CA LYS A 144 17.54 -2.47 -3.92
C LYS A 144 16.01 -2.47 -3.82
N ARG A 145 15.43 -2.34 -2.63
CA ARG A 145 13.97 -2.23 -2.47
C ARG A 145 13.40 -0.92 -2.98
N VAL A 146 14.14 0.20 -2.85
CA VAL A 146 13.77 1.48 -3.45
C VAL A 146 13.81 1.39 -4.98
N ASP A 147 14.88 0.86 -5.55
CA ASP A 147 15.02 0.67 -7.00
C ASP A 147 13.90 -0.24 -7.53
N TRP A 148 13.60 -1.32 -6.81
CA TRP A 148 12.50 -2.23 -7.15
C TRP A 148 11.13 -1.54 -7.07
N TRP A 149 10.88 -0.70 -6.07
CA TRP A 149 9.65 0.10 -6.00
C TRP A 149 9.56 1.04 -7.20
N GLU A 150 10.59 1.84 -7.50
CA GLU A 150 10.56 2.79 -8.63
C GLU A 150 10.33 2.08 -9.97
N ALA A 151 10.91 0.89 -10.18
CA ALA A 151 10.72 0.09 -11.39
C ALA A 151 9.30 -0.48 -11.55
N ASN A 152 8.53 -0.61 -10.47
CA ASN A 152 7.24 -1.31 -10.47
C ASN A 152 6.03 -0.46 -10.06
N LYS A 153 6.25 0.73 -9.46
CA LYS A 153 5.17 1.52 -8.86
C LYS A 153 4.11 2.00 -9.84
N SER A 154 4.45 2.17 -11.12
CA SER A 154 3.48 2.47 -12.17
C SER A 154 2.40 1.38 -12.25
N ALA A 155 2.79 0.10 -12.28
CA ALA A 155 1.86 -1.02 -12.31
C ALA A 155 0.99 -1.11 -11.04
N PHE A 156 1.54 -0.75 -9.87
CA PHE A 156 0.75 -0.68 -8.64
C PHE A 156 -0.26 0.47 -8.67
N TRP A 157 0.14 1.64 -9.17
CA TRP A 157 -0.76 2.76 -9.35
C TRP A 157 -1.88 2.44 -10.36
N ASP A 158 -1.54 1.79 -11.47
CA ASP A 158 -2.51 1.29 -12.44
C ASP A 158 -3.52 0.34 -11.79
N ALA A 159 -3.07 -0.56 -10.93
CA ALA A 159 -3.97 -1.45 -10.19
C ALA A 159 -4.90 -0.70 -9.21
N PHE A 160 -4.42 0.34 -8.54
CA PHE A 160 -5.29 1.24 -7.77
C PHE A 160 -6.31 1.95 -8.68
N MET A 161 -5.87 2.43 -9.84
CA MET A 161 -6.71 3.10 -10.82
C MET A 161 -7.75 2.18 -11.45
N CYS A 162 -7.49 0.87 -11.58
CA CYS A 162 -8.51 -0.10 -11.98
C CYS A 162 -9.72 -0.09 -11.04
N GLY A 163 -9.49 -0.06 -9.72
CA GLY A 163 -10.59 0.03 -8.74
C GLY A 163 -11.26 1.40 -8.70
N TYR A 164 -10.50 2.47 -8.95
CA TYR A 164 -11.02 3.84 -8.99
C TYR A 164 -11.87 4.10 -10.25
N LYS A 165 -11.43 3.59 -11.42
CA LYS A 165 -12.04 3.81 -12.74
C LYS A 165 -13.51 3.39 -12.80
N VAL A 166 -13.88 2.34 -12.07
CA VAL A 166 -15.25 1.81 -11.99
C VAL A 166 -16.26 2.91 -11.64
N HIS A 167 -15.84 3.97 -10.93
CA HIS A 167 -16.74 4.97 -10.37
C HIS A 167 -16.57 6.40 -10.94
N ILE A 168 -15.55 6.65 -11.78
CA ILE A 168 -15.34 7.98 -12.39
C ILE A 168 -15.82 8.10 -13.84
N GLY A 169 -16.25 6.99 -14.45
CA GLY A 169 -16.67 6.95 -15.86
C GLY A 169 -15.54 7.32 -16.82
N ASN A 170 -15.81 8.20 -17.79
CA ASN A 170 -14.88 8.59 -18.85
C ASN A 170 -13.84 9.66 -18.43
N LYS A 171 -13.74 10.00 -17.14
CA LYS A 171 -12.76 10.99 -16.68
C LYS A 171 -11.34 10.42 -16.71
N PRO A 172 -10.32 11.24 -17.02
CA PRO A 172 -8.94 10.78 -16.95
C PRO A 172 -8.57 10.37 -15.52
N CYS A 173 -7.79 9.31 -15.40
CA CYS A 173 -7.28 8.87 -14.11
C CYS A 173 -6.22 9.87 -13.63
N PRO A 174 -6.30 10.30 -12.37
CA PRO A 174 -5.31 11.18 -11.77
C PRO A 174 -3.97 10.47 -11.61
N GLU A 175 -2.91 11.28 -11.49
CA GLU A 175 -1.59 10.80 -11.11
C GLU A 175 -1.50 10.61 -9.58
N HIS A 176 -0.45 9.90 -9.14
CA HIS A 176 -0.16 9.71 -7.72
C HIS A 176 0.58 10.90 -7.09
N ASP A 177 0.91 11.95 -7.87
CA ASP A 177 1.54 13.20 -7.46
C ASP A 177 2.83 13.04 -6.62
N ASN A 178 3.63 11.99 -6.90
CA ASN A 178 4.82 11.65 -6.12
C ASN A 178 4.56 11.54 -4.61
N MET A 179 3.32 11.23 -4.20
CA MET A 179 2.95 11.12 -2.79
C MET A 179 3.82 10.10 -2.05
N ASP A 180 4.29 9.05 -2.73
CA ASP A 180 5.19 8.01 -2.23
C ASP A 180 6.61 8.51 -1.86
N ARG A 181 6.98 9.73 -2.28
CA ARG A 181 8.28 10.38 -1.96
C ARG A 181 8.24 11.25 -0.71
N ILE A 182 7.05 11.64 -0.26
CA ILE A 182 6.89 12.42 0.97
C ILE A 182 7.23 11.53 2.18
N PRO A 183 7.87 12.02 3.25
CA PRO A 183 8.05 11.23 4.47
C PRO A 183 6.71 10.72 5.05
N GLN A 184 6.67 9.46 5.51
CA GLN A 184 5.42 8.81 5.93
C GLN A 184 4.72 9.55 7.07
N TYR A 185 5.46 9.99 8.08
CA TYR A 185 4.89 10.74 9.20
C TYR A 185 4.24 12.07 8.74
N LEU A 186 4.83 12.77 7.76
CA LEU A 186 4.23 13.99 7.19
C LEU A 186 2.95 13.68 6.41
N ARG A 187 2.87 12.55 5.71
CA ARG A 187 1.62 12.13 5.06
C ARG A 187 0.54 11.78 6.07
N TRP A 188 0.90 11.18 7.20
CA TRP A 188 -0.06 10.83 8.25
C TRP A 188 -0.50 12.05 9.07
N PHE A 189 0.28 13.11 9.11
CA PHE A 189 -0.09 14.36 9.79
C PHE A 189 -1.08 15.24 9.00
N ARG A 190 -1.16 15.06 7.68
CA ARG A 190 -1.99 15.88 6.76
C ARG A 190 -3.47 15.54 6.75
#